data_AF-A0A1S8L4J2-F1
#
_entry.id   AF-A0A1S8L4J2-F1
#
_cell.length_a   1.000
_cell.length_b   1.000
_cell.length_c   1.000
_cell.angle_alpha   90.00
_cell.angle_beta   90.00
_cell.angle_gamma   90.00
#
_symmetry.space_group_name_H-M   'P 1'
#
loop_
_entity.id
_entity.type
_entity.pdbx_description
1 polymer ?
#
loop_
_entity_poly.entity_id
_entity_poly.type
_entity_poly.pdbx_seq_one_letter_code
_entity_poly.pdbx_strand_id
1 'polypeptide(L)'
;MKNEILSLYFDKKIAISKIAKMVSKSRTSIYEILKKDERYEVESQRRRKLSEFEIAKKEEKITRLFYEKRLKVYEIAGIFNISNATVTRVIKKDLNYKNEKARRKGESRKINREKSKLAIKKKRVKIREEELRILLKLQKQNAIDMSRMSKLSTKKMVEMNLNHYKYNPISKSLEFVEASGSKPNDLPYKVILNER
;
A
#
# COMPACT_ATOMS: atom_id res chain seq x y z
N MET A 1 -44.88 10.19 22.74
CA MET A 1 -43.44 9.95 22.49
C MET A 1 -42.69 9.24 23.62
N LYS A 2 -42.69 9.72 24.89
CA LYS A 2 -42.01 9.00 26.00
C LYS A 2 -42.50 7.56 26.16
N ASN A 3 -43.81 7.37 26.29
CA ASN A 3 -44.43 6.05 26.48
C ASN A 3 -44.21 5.10 25.29
N GLU A 4 -44.16 5.66 24.09
CA GLU A 4 -43.84 4.93 22.86
C GLU A 4 -42.42 4.38 22.90
N ILE A 5 -41.42 5.20 23.25
CA ILE A 5 -40.02 4.77 23.39
C ILE A 5 -39.89 3.67 24.45
N LEU A 6 -40.58 3.83 25.60
CA LEU A 6 -40.58 2.84 26.67
C LEU A 6 -41.19 1.52 26.18
N SER A 7 -42.33 1.54 25.48
CA SER A 7 -42.96 0.32 24.95
C SER A 7 -42.10 -0.36 23.88
N LEU A 8 -41.49 0.40 22.97
CA LEU A 8 -40.58 -0.15 21.95
C LEU A 8 -39.36 -0.85 22.58
N TYR A 9 -38.85 -0.33 23.69
CA TYR A 9 -37.71 -0.90 24.40
C TYR A 9 -38.11 -2.06 25.32
N PHE A 10 -39.09 -1.89 26.20
CA PHE A 10 -39.43 -2.90 27.20
C PHE A 10 -40.30 -4.03 26.63
N ASP A 11 -41.29 -3.72 25.80
CA ASP A 11 -42.28 -4.71 25.33
C ASP A 11 -41.79 -5.35 24.03
N LYS A 12 -41.49 -4.53 23.02
CA LYS A 12 -41.07 -5.02 21.70
C LYS A 12 -39.59 -5.44 21.64
N LYS A 13 -38.86 -5.29 22.74
CA LYS A 13 -37.44 -5.65 22.91
C LYS A 13 -36.48 -5.08 21.86
N ILE A 14 -36.84 -3.96 21.21
CA ILE A 14 -36.09 -3.40 20.10
C ILE A 14 -34.77 -2.76 20.60
N ALA A 15 -33.71 -2.88 19.80
CA ALA A 15 -32.44 -2.22 20.08
C ALA A 15 -32.56 -0.68 19.93
N ILE A 16 -31.91 0.06 20.82
CA ILE A 16 -31.94 1.54 20.86
C ILE A 16 -31.51 2.15 19.52
N SER A 17 -30.55 1.52 18.82
CA SER A 17 -30.11 1.96 17.50
C SER A 17 -31.22 1.92 16.45
N LYS A 18 -32.15 0.96 16.55
CA LYS A 18 -33.32 0.82 15.66
C LYS A 18 -34.46 1.74 16.11
N ILE A 19 -34.69 1.87 17.43
CA ILE A 19 -35.66 2.83 17.99
C ILE A 19 -35.32 4.26 17.55
N ALA A 20 -34.04 4.64 17.62
CA ALA A 20 -33.58 5.96 17.17
C ALA A 20 -33.93 6.27 15.71
N LYS A 21 -33.86 5.25 14.84
CA LYS A 21 -34.24 5.38 13.43
C LYS A 21 -35.76 5.47 13.24
N MET A 22 -36.54 4.74 14.04
CA MET A 22 -38.00 4.72 13.94
C MET A 22 -38.64 6.02 14.44
N VAL A 23 -38.11 6.56 15.55
CA VAL A 23 -38.67 7.75 16.22
C VAL A 23 -37.95 9.04 15.78
N SER A 24 -36.97 8.94 14.87
CA SER A 24 -36.17 10.07 14.36
C SER A 24 -35.56 10.95 15.47
N LYS A 25 -35.11 10.31 16.56
CA LYS A 25 -34.49 10.98 17.72
C LYS A 25 -33.06 10.53 17.95
N SER A 26 -32.26 11.42 18.55
CA SER A 26 -30.90 11.09 18.95
C SER A 26 -30.90 9.96 19.99
N ARG A 27 -29.87 9.10 19.91
CA ARG A 27 -29.71 8.00 20.89
C ARG A 27 -29.59 8.55 22.31
N THR A 28 -28.92 9.69 22.49
CA THR A 28 -28.74 10.36 23.78
C THR A 28 -30.08 10.73 24.40
N SER A 29 -30.98 11.35 23.64
CA SER A 29 -32.32 11.71 24.12
C SER A 29 -33.13 10.47 24.51
N ILE A 30 -32.99 9.37 23.76
CA ILE A 30 -33.62 8.10 24.11
C ILE A 30 -33.04 7.54 25.43
N TYR A 31 -31.72 7.60 25.62
CA TYR A 31 -31.09 7.17 26.87
C TYR A 31 -31.56 8.00 28.07
N GLU A 32 -31.68 9.31 27.94
CA GLU A 32 -32.19 10.18 29.00
C GLU A 32 -33.62 9.82 29.40
N ILE A 33 -34.47 9.47 28.43
CA ILE A 33 -35.85 9.02 28.68
C ILE A 33 -35.85 7.66 29.38
N LEU A 34 -35.02 6.72 28.91
CA LEU A 34 -34.95 5.37 29.46
C LEU A 34 -34.36 5.36 30.88
N LYS A 35 -33.28 6.11 31.14
CA LYS A 35 -32.62 6.18 32.45
C LYS A 35 -33.51 6.76 33.56
N LYS A 36 -34.56 7.50 33.21
CA LYS A 36 -35.56 7.99 34.17
C LYS A 36 -36.57 6.93 34.61
N ASP A 37 -36.64 5.79 33.92
CA ASP A 37 -37.52 4.67 34.29
C ASP A 37 -36.73 3.65 35.12
N GLU A 38 -37.26 3.28 36.29
CA GLU A 38 -36.61 2.37 37.24
C GLU A 38 -36.30 0.99 36.64
N ARG A 39 -37.10 0.55 35.65
CA ARG A 39 -36.95 -0.77 35.02
C ARG A 39 -35.75 -0.84 34.06
N TYR A 40 -35.22 0.30 33.65
CA TYR A 40 -34.18 0.36 32.61
C TYR A 40 -32.92 -0.38 33.01
N GLU A 41 -32.43 -0.21 34.24
CA GLU A 41 -31.18 -0.83 34.68
C GLU A 41 -31.33 -2.36 34.70
N VAL A 42 -32.42 -2.88 35.26
CA VAL A 42 -32.70 -4.32 35.30
C VAL A 42 -32.78 -4.93 33.90
N GLU A 43 -33.51 -4.29 32.99
CA GLU A 43 -33.65 -4.76 31.62
C GLU A 43 -32.34 -4.66 30.83
N SER A 44 -31.56 -3.60 31.03
CA SER A 44 -30.23 -3.42 30.44
C SER A 44 -29.28 -4.54 30.86
N GLN A 45 -29.24 -4.87 32.15
CA GLN A 45 -28.43 -5.96 32.69
C GLN A 45 -28.90 -7.32 32.15
N ARG A 46 -30.23 -7.55 32.09
CA ARG A 46 -30.79 -8.77 31.51
C ARG A 46 -30.36 -8.97 30.06
N ARG A 47 -30.41 -7.92 29.24
CA ARG A 47 -29.98 -7.96 27.83
C ARG A 47 -28.49 -8.23 27.68
N ARG A 48 -27.64 -7.67 28.56
CA ARG A 48 -26.20 -7.97 28.58
C ARG A 48 -25.95 -9.45 28.87
N LYS A 49 -26.57 -9.98 29.93
CA LYS A 49 -26.46 -11.41 30.29
C LYS A 49 -26.95 -12.33 29.17
N LEU A 50 -28.06 -11.99 28.52
CA LEU A 50 -28.56 -12.77 27.38
C LEU A 50 -27.56 -12.79 26.23
N SER A 51 -26.99 -11.64 25.86
CA SER A 51 -25.96 -11.55 24.81
C SER A 51 -24.71 -12.36 25.17
N GLU A 52 -24.26 -12.30 26.42
CA GLU A 52 -23.14 -13.11 26.90
C GLU A 52 -23.43 -14.61 26.82
N PHE A 53 -24.64 -15.03 27.19
CA PHE A 53 -25.09 -16.41 27.09
C PHE A 53 -25.15 -16.89 25.63
N GLU A 54 -25.66 -16.08 24.72
CA GLU A 54 -25.67 -16.39 23.28
C GLU A 54 -24.25 -16.52 22.70
N ILE A 55 -23.31 -15.70 23.18
CA ILE A 55 -21.89 -15.81 22.81
C ILE A 55 -21.31 -17.10 23.39
N ALA A 56 -21.55 -17.40 24.67
CA ALA A 56 -21.08 -18.62 25.34
C ALA A 56 -21.47 -19.88 24.57
N LYS A 57 -22.71 -19.96 24.08
CA LYS A 57 -23.20 -21.08 23.25
C LYS A 57 -22.43 -21.25 21.93
N LYS A 58 -21.80 -20.18 21.43
CA LYS A 58 -21.00 -20.17 20.19
C LYS A 58 -19.50 -20.30 20.45
N GLU A 59 -19.03 -20.20 21.70
CA GLU A 59 -17.60 -20.16 22.03
C GLU A 59 -16.86 -21.39 21.54
N GLU A 60 -17.39 -22.59 21.77
CA GLU A 60 -16.81 -23.85 21.31
C GLU A 60 -16.61 -23.86 19.79
N LYS A 61 -17.64 -23.44 19.03
CA LYS A 61 -17.56 -23.38 17.57
C LYS A 61 -16.55 -22.33 17.09
N ILE A 62 -16.47 -21.18 17.76
CA ILE A 62 -15.47 -20.13 17.47
C ILE A 62 -14.06 -20.67 17.66
N THR A 63 -13.81 -21.33 18.80
CA THR A 63 -12.53 -21.95 19.14
C THR A 63 -12.15 -23.01 18.10
N ARG A 64 -13.07 -23.90 17.76
CA ARG A 64 -12.87 -24.94 16.74
C ARG A 64 -12.48 -24.36 15.37
N LEU A 65 -13.18 -23.33 14.91
CA LEU A 65 -12.89 -22.68 13.64
C LEU A 65 -11.52 -21.99 13.63
N PHE A 66 -11.09 -21.44 14.77
CA PHE A 66 -9.82 -20.74 14.89
C PHE A 66 -8.62 -21.70 14.97
N TYR A 67 -8.71 -22.76 15.77
CA TYR A 67 -7.58 -23.68 16.01
C TYR A 67 -7.53 -24.85 15.01
N GLU A 68 -8.67 -25.50 14.72
CA GLU A 68 -8.70 -26.65 13.80
C GLU A 68 -8.74 -26.19 12.35
N LYS A 69 -9.73 -25.35 11.99
CA LYS A 69 -9.90 -24.87 10.61
C LYS A 69 -8.96 -23.73 10.23
N ARG A 70 -8.22 -23.19 11.21
CA ARG A 70 -7.23 -22.11 11.04
C ARG A 70 -7.77 -20.84 10.37
N LEU A 71 -9.07 -20.59 10.49
CA LEU A 71 -9.70 -19.38 9.94
C LEU A 71 -9.17 -18.12 10.63
N LYS A 72 -9.24 -16.99 9.93
CA LYS A 72 -8.90 -15.68 10.46
C LYS A 72 -10.08 -15.10 11.26
N VAL A 73 -9.76 -14.18 12.16
CA VAL A 73 -10.75 -13.54 13.05
C VAL A 73 -11.91 -12.90 12.28
N TYR A 74 -11.62 -12.20 11.16
CA TYR A 74 -12.66 -11.55 10.36
C TYR A 74 -13.59 -12.55 9.65
N GLU A 75 -13.09 -13.73 9.30
CA GLU A 75 -13.88 -14.78 8.64
C GLU A 75 -14.87 -15.38 9.65
N ILE A 76 -14.39 -15.65 10.86
CA ILE A 76 -15.22 -16.16 11.97
C ILE A 76 -16.27 -15.12 12.38
N ALA A 77 -15.88 -13.84 12.45
CA ALA A 77 -16.78 -12.73 12.73
C ALA A 77 -17.92 -12.65 11.69
N GLY A 78 -17.58 -12.81 10.40
CA GLY A 78 -18.56 -12.87 9.31
C GLY A 78 -19.54 -14.04 9.44
N ILE A 79 -19.05 -15.24 9.78
CA ILE A 79 -19.88 -16.45 9.92
C ILE A 79 -20.95 -16.29 11.01
N PHE A 80 -20.60 -15.70 12.15
CA PHE A 80 -21.52 -15.56 13.28
C PHE A 80 -22.20 -14.18 13.37
N ASN A 81 -21.90 -13.27 12.44
CA ASN A 81 -22.32 -11.88 12.46
C ASN A 81 -22.04 -11.19 13.82
N ILE A 82 -20.84 -11.41 14.35
CA ILE A 82 -20.38 -10.82 15.62
C ILE A 82 -19.16 -9.93 15.37
N SER A 83 -18.83 -9.08 16.34
CA SER A 83 -17.65 -8.21 16.20
C SER A 83 -16.34 -9.00 16.28
N ASN A 84 -15.32 -8.53 15.54
CA ASN A 84 -13.95 -9.06 15.63
C ASN A 84 -13.41 -9.05 17.07
N ALA A 85 -13.78 -8.03 17.85
CA ALA A 85 -13.40 -7.91 19.26
C ALA A 85 -13.99 -9.06 20.10
N THR A 86 -15.22 -9.48 19.81
CA THR A 86 -15.87 -10.60 20.49
C THR A 86 -15.18 -11.91 20.17
N VAL A 87 -14.91 -12.19 18.89
CA VAL A 87 -14.12 -13.37 18.48
C VAL A 87 -12.76 -13.38 19.19
N THR A 88 -12.07 -12.24 19.17
CA THR A 88 -10.75 -12.10 19.80
C THR A 88 -10.79 -12.35 21.30
N ARG A 89 -11.83 -11.87 21.99
CA ARG A 89 -12.04 -12.10 23.41
C ARG A 89 -12.25 -13.59 23.71
N VAL A 90 -13.03 -14.30 22.90
CA VAL A 90 -13.27 -15.73 23.04
C VAL A 90 -11.99 -16.54 22.84
N ILE A 91 -11.29 -16.36 21.71
CA ILE A 91 -10.09 -17.16 21.39
C ILE A 91 -8.94 -16.93 22.38
N LYS A 92 -8.87 -15.73 23.00
CA LYS A 92 -7.84 -15.38 24.00
C LYS A 92 -8.02 -16.08 25.34
N LYS A 93 -9.23 -16.57 25.66
CA LYS A 93 -9.47 -17.34 26.88
C LYS A 93 -8.74 -18.69 26.85
N ASP A 94 -8.49 -19.22 25.65
CA ASP A 94 -7.80 -20.49 25.46
C ASP A 94 -6.30 -20.36 25.73
N LEU A 95 -5.74 -21.31 26.50
CA LEU A 95 -4.32 -21.33 26.87
C LEU A 95 -3.39 -21.44 25.64
N ASN A 96 -3.84 -22.11 24.58
CA ASN A 96 -3.05 -22.33 23.36
C ASN A 96 -2.98 -21.11 22.44
N TYR A 97 -3.71 -20.03 22.76
CA TYR A 97 -3.74 -18.82 21.94
C TYR A 97 -2.36 -18.23 21.66
N LYS A 98 -1.48 -18.20 22.67
CA LYS A 98 -0.12 -17.67 22.52
C LYS A 98 0.69 -18.51 21.51
N ASN A 99 0.56 -19.83 21.58
CA ASN A 99 1.26 -20.77 20.70
C ASN A 99 0.76 -20.65 19.26
N GLU A 100 -0.56 -20.65 19.06
CA GLU A 100 -1.15 -20.50 17.73
C GLU A 100 -0.83 -19.14 17.11
N LYS A 101 -0.83 -18.07 17.90
CA LYS A 101 -0.44 -16.73 17.44
C LYS A 101 1.03 -16.71 17.00
N ALA A 102 1.93 -17.34 17.76
CA ALA A 102 3.34 -17.45 17.39
C ALA A 102 3.52 -18.26 16.10
N ARG A 103 2.80 -19.39 15.96
CA ARG A 103 2.79 -20.22 14.74
C ARG A 103 2.37 -19.42 13.52
N ARG A 104 1.22 -18.73 13.58
CA ARG A 104 0.72 -17.86 12.48
C ARG A 104 1.68 -16.73 12.12
N LYS A 105 2.37 -16.16 13.12
CA LYS A 105 3.42 -15.14 12.89
C LYS A 105 4.60 -15.74 12.12
N GLY A 106 5.01 -16.96 12.47
CA GLY A 106 6.05 -17.72 11.76
C GLY A 106 5.69 -17.99 10.31
N GLU A 107 4.49 -18.53 10.04
CA GLU A 107 4.00 -18.78 8.69
C GLU A 107 3.91 -17.50 7.85
N SER A 108 3.37 -16.42 8.43
CA SER A 108 3.27 -15.13 7.75
C SER A 108 4.65 -14.58 7.37
N ARG A 109 5.63 -14.71 8.27
CA ARG A 109 7.03 -14.33 7.98
C ARG A 109 7.63 -15.14 6.84
N LYS A 110 7.39 -16.46 6.81
CA LYS A 110 7.87 -17.34 5.73
C LYS A 110 7.26 -16.93 4.39
N ILE A 111 5.94 -16.78 4.33
CA ILE A 111 5.23 -16.34 3.12
C ILE A 111 5.74 -14.97 2.66
N ASN A 112 5.91 -14.03 3.59
CA ASN A 112 6.39 -12.69 3.24
C ASN A 112 7.81 -12.73 2.67
N ARG A 113 8.71 -13.54 3.27
CA ARG A 113 10.09 -13.72 2.77
C ARG A 113 10.10 -14.23 1.33
N GLU A 114 9.28 -15.23 1.02
CA GLU A 114 9.19 -15.77 -0.35
C GLU A 114 8.60 -14.76 -1.33
N LYS A 115 7.57 -14.01 -0.93
CA LYS A 115 7.02 -12.91 -1.75
C LYS A 115 8.07 -11.83 -2.03
N SER A 116 8.85 -11.43 -1.02
CA SER A 116 9.92 -10.45 -1.18
C SER A 116 11.02 -10.95 -2.12
N LYS A 117 11.46 -12.20 -1.98
CA LYS A 117 12.43 -12.82 -2.90
C LYS A 117 11.92 -12.79 -4.35
N LEU A 118 10.67 -13.18 -4.56
CA LEU A 118 10.06 -13.18 -5.90
C LEU A 118 9.99 -11.75 -6.48
N ALA A 119 9.60 -10.77 -5.68
CA ALA A 119 9.55 -9.37 -6.09
C ALA A 119 10.94 -8.85 -6.49
N ILE A 120 11.97 -9.14 -5.70
CA ILE A 120 13.36 -8.77 -6.01
C ILE A 120 13.83 -9.44 -7.30
N LYS A 121 13.55 -10.74 -7.48
CA LYS A 121 13.90 -11.47 -8.70
C LYS A 121 13.25 -10.83 -9.93
N LYS A 122 11.95 -10.52 -9.86
CA LYS A 122 11.22 -9.84 -10.95
C LYS A 122 11.84 -8.48 -11.28
N LYS A 123 12.19 -7.69 -10.25
CA LYS A 123 12.86 -6.38 -10.45
C LYS A 123 14.20 -6.53 -11.16
N ARG A 124 15.04 -7.50 -10.75
CA ARG A 124 16.34 -7.76 -11.37
C ARG A 124 16.23 -8.20 -12.83
N VAL A 125 15.26 -9.05 -13.16
CA VAL A 125 15.00 -9.48 -14.54
C VAL A 125 14.61 -8.28 -15.40
N LYS A 126 13.69 -7.44 -14.93
CA LYS A 126 13.26 -6.24 -15.65
C LYS A 126 14.43 -5.29 -15.95
N ILE A 127 15.30 -5.05 -14.96
CA ILE A 127 16.49 -4.21 -15.13
C ILE A 127 17.41 -4.81 -16.18
N ARG A 128 17.71 -6.11 -16.10
CA ARG A 128 18.58 -6.80 -17.08
C ARG A 128 18.02 -6.72 -18.51
N GLU A 129 16.71 -6.90 -18.68
CA GLU A 129 16.05 -6.77 -19.99
C GLU A 129 16.13 -5.34 -20.54
N GLU A 130 16.03 -4.34 -19.67
CA GLU A 130 16.21 -2.94 -20.03
C GLU A 130 17.65 -2.62 -20.43
N GLU A 131 18.62 -3.05 -19.62
CA GLU A 131 20.06 -2.92 -19.91
C GLU A 131 20.43 -3.59 -21.24
N LEU A 132 19.93 -4.82 -21.48
CA LEU A 132 20.16 -5.54 -22.73
C LEU A 132 19.58 -4.78 -23.94
N ARG A 133 18.37 -4.21 -23.82
CA ARG A 133 17.78 -3.39 -24.89
C ARG A 133 18.60 -2.15 -25.19
N ILE A 134 19.10 -1.47 -24.16
CA ILE A 134 19.99 -0.30 -24.32
C ILE A 134 21.28 -0.73 -25.02
N LEU A 135 21.89 -1.83 -24.58
CA LEU A 135 23.13 -2.35 -25.16
C LEU A 135 22.97 -2.71 -26.64
N LEU A 136 21.90 -3.42 -27.01
CA LEU A 136 21.62 -3.78 -28.40
C LEU A 136 21.39 -2.54 -29.28
N LYS A 137 20.73 -1.51 -28.74
CA LYS A 137 20.54 -0.24 -29.45
C LYS A 137 21.87 0.47 -29.70
N LEU A 138 22.74 0.54 -28.68
CA LEU A 138 24.09 1.11 -28.81
C LEU A 138 24.93 0.32 -29.80
N GLN A 139 24.89 -1.01 -29.75
CA GLN A 139 25.62 -1.87 -30.68
C GLN A 139 25.16 -1.65 -32.12
N LYS A 140 23.84 -1.53 -32.36
CA LYS A 140 23.29 -1.22 -33.68
C LYS A 140 23.76 0.14 -34.19
N GLN A 141 23.75 1.15 -33.32
CA GLN A 141 24.22 2.48 -33.67
C GLN A 141 25.71 2.47 -34.02
N ASN A 142 26.53 1.84 -33.17
CA ASN A 142 27.97 1.69 -33.42
C ASN A 142 28.25 0.94 -34.72
N ALA A 143 27.50 -0.12 -35.03
CA ALA A 143 27.64 -0.84 -36.30
C ALA A 143 27.36 0.07 -37.51
N ILE A 144 26.31 0.91 -37.44
CA ILE A 144 26.01 1.89 -38.49
C ILE A 144 27.15 2.91 -38.61
N ASP A 145 27.61 3.46 -37.50
CA ASP A 145 28.65 4.50 -37.49
C ASP A 145 29.99 3.95 -38.00
N MET A 146 30.36 2.73 -37.62
CA MET A 146 31.57 2.05 -38.09
C MET A 146 31.49 1.58 -39.54
N SER A 147 30.29 1.29 -40.05
CA SER A 147 30.10 0.88 -41.46
C SER A 147 30.33 2.01 -42.46
N ARG A 148 30.26 3.27 -42.01
CA ARG A 148 30.50 4.44 -42.85
C ARG A 148 32.00 4.70 -42.94
N MET A 149 32.61 4.40 -44.09
CA MET A 149 34.04 4.67 -44.35
C MET A 149 34.40 6.17 -44.49
N SER A 150 33.51 7.09 -44.13
CA SER A 150 33.77 8.53 -44.24
C SER A 150 34.63 9.03 -43.08
N LYS A 151 35.70 9.77 -43.38
CA LYS A 151 36.46 10.49 -42.35
C LYS A 151 35.54 11.47 -41.62
N LEU A 152 35.61 11.49 -40.29
CA LEU A 152 34.89 12.45 -39.47
C LEU A 152 35.41 13.86 -39.81
N SER A 153 34.52 14.74 -40.29
CA SER A 153 34.95 16.10 -40.65
C SER A 153 35.21 16.93 -39.39
N THR A 154 36.18 17.84 -39.46
CA THR A 154 36.53 18.77 -38.38
C THR A 154 35.30 19.51 -37.84
N LYS A 155 34.39 19.94 -38.73
CA LYS A 155 33.13 20.58 -38.33
C LYS A 155 32.27 19.66 -37.48
N LYS A 156 32.11 18.41 -37.89
CA LYS A 156 31.30 17.41 -37.16
C LYS A 156 31.93 17.03 -35.82
N MET A 157 33.26 16.99 -35.73
CA MET A 157 33.99 16.83 -34.47
C MET A 157 33.68 17.96 -33.47
N VAL A 158 33.70 19.21 -33.95
CA VAL A 158 33.37 20.37 -33.11
C VAL A 158 31.90 20.40 -32.73
N GLU A 159 30.99 20.06 -33.64
CA GLU A 159 29.55 19.94 -33.34
C GLU A 159 29.27 18.91 -32.24
N MET A 160 29.96 17.76 -32.27
CA MET A 160 29.84 16.73 -31.23
C MET A 160 30.42 17.17 -29.88
N ASN A 161 31.32 18.16 -29.87
CA ASN A 161 32.01 18.67 -28.68
C ASN A 161 31.67 20.13 -28.40
N LEU A 162 30.50 20.63 -28.85
CA LEU A 162 30.18 22.05 -28.85
C LEU A 162 30.25 22.70 -27.47
N ASN A 163 29.97 21.92 -26.41
CA ASN A 163 30.04 22.37 -25.02
C ASN A 163 31.45 22.83 -24.58
N HIS A 164 32.50 22.44 -25.31
CA HIS A 164 33.89 22.81 -25.05
C HIS A 164 34.37 24.01 -25.88
N TYR A 165 33.51 24.57 -26.72
CA TYR A 165 33.82 25.70 -27.59
C TYR A 165 32.95 26.91 -27.25
N LYS A 166 33.51 28.10 -27.40
CA LYS A 166 32.80 29.37 -27.26
C LYS A 166 32.84 30.12 -28.58
N TYR A 167 31.72 30.73 -28.94
CA TYR A 167 31.64 31.59 -30.12
C TYR A 167 32.28 32.95 -29.83
N ASN A 168 33.20 33.34 -30.71
CA ASN A 168 33.79 34.67 -30.74
C ASN A 168 33.13 35.48 -31.88
N PRO A 169 32.32 36.51 -31.56
CA PRO A 169 31.58 37.26 -32.57
C PRO A 169 32.47 38.14 -33.46
N ILE A 170 33.65 38.52 -32.98
CA ILE A 170 34.58 39.40 -33.71
C ILE A 170 35.25 38.62 -34.84
N SER A 171 35.78 37.44 -34.51
CA SER A 171 36.46 36.55 -35.46
C SER A 171 35.52 35.58 -36.19
N LYS A 172 34.22 35.61 -35.87
CA LYS A 172 33.19 34.69 -36.38
C LYS A 172 33.63 33.22 -36.31
N SER A 173 34.25 32.83 -35.19
CA SER A 173 34.83 31.50 -35.02
C SER A 173 34.46 30.86 -33.70
N LEU A 174 34.48 29.53 -33.66
CA LEU A 174 34.42 28.74 -32.44
C LEU A 174 35.83 28.49 -31.92
N GLU A 175 36.08 28.90 -30.67
CA GLU A 175 37.36 28.80 -29.99
C GLU A 175 37.24 27.86 -28.79
N PHE A 176 38.19 26.93 -28.63
CA PHE A 176 38.18 25.98 -27.54
C PHE A 176 38.38 26.70 -26.20
N VAL A 177 37.59 26.32 -25.19
CA VAL A 177 37.65 26.94 -23.86
C VAL A 177 38.62 26.15 -23.00
N GLU A 178 39.79 26.71 -22.68
CA GLU A 178 40.80 26.05 -21.85
C GLU A 178 40.31 25.67 -20.45
N ALA A 179 39.32 26.39 -19.92
CA ALA A 179 38.64 26.04 -18.66
C ALA A 179 37.85 24.72 -18.73
N SER A 180 37.61 24.18 -19.94
CA SER A 180 37.00 22.85 -20.14
C SER A 180 37.98 21.69 -19.94
N GLY A 181 39.24 21.98 -19.63
CA GLY A 181 40.31 21.00 -19.46
C GLY A 181 41.27 20.96 -20.65
N SER A 182 42.20 20.00 -20.63
CA SER A 182 43.21 19.85 -21.68
C SER A 182 42.55 19.45 -23.01
N LYS A 183 42.78 20.24 -24.06
CA LYS A 183 42.26 19.96 -25.40
C LYS A 183 42.84 18.66 -25.96
N PRO A 184 42.02 17.66 -26.33
CA PRO A 184 42.48 16.51 -27.09
C PRO A 184 43.22 16.91 -28.37
N ASN A 185 44.27 16.17 -28.74
CA ASN A 185 45.11 16.51 -29.91
C ASN A 185 44.30 16.58 -31.21
N ASP A 186 43.32 15.71 -31.37
CA ASP A 186 42.52 15.61 -32.60
C ASP A 186 41.49 16.73 -32.78
N LEU A 187 41.21 17.53 -31.74
CA LEU A 187 40.28 18.64 -31.80
C LEU A 187 40.97 19.95 -32.23
N PRO A 188 40.39 20.76 -33.13
CA PRO A 188 40.97 22.05 -33.52
C PRO A 188 40.85 23.08 -32.38
N TYR A 189 41.85 23.95 -32.19
CA TYR A 189 41.74 25.07 -31.24
C TYR A 189 40.72 26.13 -31.68
N LYS A 190 40.64 26.35 -32.99
CA LYS A 190 39.81 27.38 -33.60
C LYS A 190 39.21 26.86 -34.90
N VAL A 191 37.92 27.08 -35.08
CA VAL A 191 37.21 26.77 -36.34
C VAL A 191 36.48 28.02 -36.80
N ILE A 192 36.85 28.53 -37.97
CA ILE A 192 36.20 29.68 -38.58
C ILE A 192 34.87 29.22 -39.18
N LEU A 193 33.79 29.90 -38.82
CA LEU A 193 32.46 29.64 -39.38
C LEU A 193 32.30 30.50 -40.64
N ASN A 194 33.02 30.15 -41.70
CA ASN A 194 32.75 30.78 -43.00
C ASN A 194 31.39 30.26 -43.51
N GLU A 195 30.49 31.19 -43.86
CA GLU A 195 29.38 30.90 -44.77
C GLU A 195 29.99 30.47 -46.10
N ARG A 196 29.41 29.44 -46.71
CA ARG A 196 29.92 28.77 -47.92
C ARG A 196 30.37 29.74 -49.02
#